data_AF-A0A536CNU0-F1
#
_entry.id   AF-A0A536CNU0-F1
#
_cell.length_a   1.000
_cell.length_b   1.000
_cell.length_c   1.000
_cell.angle_alpha   90.00
_cell.angle_beta   90.00
_cell.angle_gamma   90.00
#
_symmetry.space_group_name_H-M   'P 1'
#
loop_
_entity.id
_entity.type
_entity.pdbx_description
1 polymer ?
#
loop_
_entity_poly.entity_id
_entity_poly.type
_entity_poly.pdbx_seq_one_letter_code
_entity_poly.pdbx_strand_id
1 'polypeptide(L)'
;MAWLRKIWRLPAPDRFLLLQAIGLLAAIRVGLWLLPLGALRRLLRRATERRTTSGSGEPSKRRIAWAIASAQRLVPRATCLPQALAAQVLLARSGYAADLRIGVTKTLEGELEAHAWVESEGEVVVGRIAELARYARLSPAPW
;
A
#
# COMPACT_ATOMS: atom_id res chain seq x y z
N MET A 1 11.59 -14.81 15.36
CA MET A 1 12.36 -15.43 14.25
C MET A 1 11.67 -16.62 13.54
N ALA A 2 10.37 -16.90 13.76
CA ALA A 2 9.64 -17.98 13.05
C ALA A 2 9.05 -17.56 11.68
N TRP A 3 9.11 -16.27 11.35
CA TRP A 3 8.38 -15.69 10.22
C TRP A 3 9.10 -15.84 8.86
N LEU A 4 10.45 -15.74 8.82
CA LEU A 4 11.21 -15.92 7.58
C LEU A 4 11.15 -17.35 7.02
N ARG A 5 11.04 -18.37 7.88
CA ARG A 5 10.90 -19.78 7.47
C ARG A 5 9.59 -20.03 6.71
N LYS A 6 8.55 -19.23 6.96
CA LYS A 6 7.26 -19.35 6.26
C LYS A 6 7.31 -18.77 4.85
N ILE A 7 8.18 -17.78 4.60
CA ILE A 7 8.42 -17.20 3.26
C ILE A 7 9.04 -18.24 2.31
N TRP A 8 9.85 -19.16 2.84
CA TRP A 8 10.49 -20.20 2.02
C TRP A 8 9.53 -21.29 1.53
N ARG A 9 8.39 -21.49 2.20
CA ARG A 9 7.34 -22.44 1.77
C ARG A 9 6.28 -21.83 0.84
N LEU A 10 6.47 -20.58 0.41
CA LEU A 10 5.50 -19.92 -0.45
C LEU A 10 5.53 -20.45 -1.89
N PRO A 11 4.36 -20.73 -2.49
CA PRO A 11 4.25 -21.03 -3.91
C PRO A 11 4.87 -19.91 -4.75
N ALA A 12 5.48 -20.25 -5.90
CA ALA A 12 6.14 -19.30 -6.80
C ALA A 12 5.40 -17.96 -7.05
N PRO A 13 4.06 -17.93 -7.25
CA PRO A 13 3.34 -16.66 -7.42
C PRO A 13 3.36 -15.74 -6.19
N ASP A 14 3.44 -16.28 -4.97
CA ASP A 14 3.56 -15.47 -3.75
C ASP A 14 4.95 -14.82 -3.63
N ARG A 15 6.00 -15.50 -4.08
CA ARG A 15 7.36 -14.95 -4.12
C ARG A 15 7.46 -13.79 -5.11
N PHE A 16 6.86 -13.96 -6.29
CA PHE A 16 6.82 -12.90 -7.30
C PHE A 16 6.02 -11.68 -6.81
N LEU A 17 4.87 -11.89 -6.16
CA LEU A 17 4.09 -10.81 -5.55
C LEU A 17 4.87 -10.08 -4.45
N LEU A 18 5.61 -10.82 -3.62
CA LEU A 18 6.46 -10.23 -2.58
C LEU A 18 7.58 -9.37 -3.20
N LEU A 19 8.26 -9.87 -4.23
CA LEU A 19 9.30 -9.10 -4.94
C LEU A 19 8.72 -7.84 -5.59
N GLN A 20 7.54 -7.93 -6.19
CA GLN A 20 6.83 -6.75 -6.70
C GLN A 20 6.53 -5.76 -5.60
N ALA A 21 6.02 -6.21 -4.45
CA ALA A 21 5.74 -5.35 -3.30
C ALA A 21 7.00 -4.65 -2.78
N ILE A 22 8.12 -5.37 -2.65
CA ILE A 22 9.41 -4.82 -2.22
C ILE A 22 9.91 -3.77 -3.22
N GLY A 23 9.97 -4.12 -4.50
CA GLY A 23 10.45 -3.22 -5.55
C GLY A 23 9.60 -1.96 -5.67
N LEU A 24 8.28 -2.11 -5.55
CA LEU A 24 7.35 -0.98 -5.59
C LEU A 24 7.47 -0.08 -4.36
N LEU A 25 7.59 -0.65 -3.15
CA LEU A 25 7.86 0.14 -1.93
C LEU A 25 9.16 0.92 -2.03
N ALA A 26 10.22 0.28 -2.52
CA ALA A 26 11.51 0.94 -2.73
C ALA A 26 11.40 2.06 -3.77
N ALA A 27 10.75 1.81 -4.91
CA ALA A 27 10.54 2.80 -5.96
C ALA A 27 9.70 3.98 -5.49
N ILE A 28 8.61 3.73 -4.75
CA ILE A 28 7.77 4.79 -4.16
C ILE A 28 8.55 5.59 -3.14
N ARG A 29 9.36 4.94 -2.31
CA ARG A 29 10.22 5.63 -1.33
C ARG A 29 11.21 6.57 -2.01
N VAL A 30 11.91 6.09 -3.03
CA VAL A 30 12.81 6.91 -3.84
C VAL A 30 12.04 8.03 -4.53
N GLY A 31 10.87 7.72 -5.10
CA GLY A 31 9.98 8.69 -5.72
C GLY A 31 9.51 9.79 -4.77
N LEU A 32 9.18 9.47 -3.51
CA LEU A 32 8.80 10.45 -2.50
C LEU A 32 9.97 11.34 -2.05
N TRP A 33 11.20 10.86 -2.22
CA TRP A 33 12.40 11.65 -1.95
C TRP A 33 12.74 12.60 -3.12
N LEU A 34 12.48 12.16 -4.35
CA LEU A 34 12.81 12.91 -5.57
C LEU A 34 11.68 13.82 -6.08
N LEU A 35 10.42 13.50 -5.78
CA LEU A 35 9.25 14.13 -6.37
C LEU A 35 8.21 14.51 -5.31
N PRO A 36 7.45 15.60 -5.54
CA PRO A 36 6.30 15.90 -4.71
C PRO A 36 5.23 14.80 -4.86
N LEU A 37 4.48 14.54 -3.78
CA LEU A 37 3.48 13.47 -3.72
C LEU A 37 2.49 13.50 -4.90
N GLY A 38 2.06 14.68 -5.33
CA GLY A 38 1.16 14.84 -6.47
C GLY A 38 1.76 14.34 -7.80
N ALA A 39 3.03 14.63 -8.06
CA ALA A 39 3.72 14.17 -9.27
C ALA A 39 3.93 12.65 -9.24
N LEU A 40 4.35 12.10 -8.10
CA LEU A 40 4.51 10.67 -7.93
C LEU A 40 3.17 9.93 -8.14
N ARG A 41 2.08 10.42 -7.55
CA ARG A 41 0.74 9.86 -7.74
C ARG A 41 0.32 9.84 -9.21
N ARG A 42 0.58 10.92 -9.96
CA ARG A 42 0.29 10.99 -11.41
C ARG A 42 1.09 9.94 -12.18
N LEU A 43 2.35 9.72 -11.83
CA LEU A 43 3.20 8.70 -12.45
C LEU A 43 2.69 7.29 -12.15
N LEU A 44 2.39 6.99 -10.89
CA LEU A 44 1.86 5.69 -10.45
C LEU A 44 0.51 5.38 -11.12
N ARG A 45 -0.36 6.38 -11.27
CA ARG A 45 -1.65 6.24 -11.96
C ARG A 45 -1.45 5.82 -13.41
N ARG A 46 -0.62 6.55 -14.16
CA ARG A 46 -0.29 6.22 -15.57
C ARG A 46 0.33 4.83 -15.72
N ALA A 47 1.18 4.43 -14.77
CA ALA A 47 1.80 3.11 -14.77
C ALA A 47 0.80 1.97 -14.50
N THR A 48 -0.27 2.27 -13.75
CA THR A 48 -1.32 1.31 -13.41
C THR A 48 -2.32 1.16 -14.54
N GLU A 49 -2.79 2.27 -15.13
CA GLU A 49 -3.71 2.29 -16.28
C GLU A 49 -3.15 1.51 -17.49
N ARG A 50 -1.83 1.56 -17.72
CA ARG A 50 -1.18 0.81 -18.81
C ARG A 50 -1.16 -0.72 -18.62
N ARG A 51 -1.45 -1.21 -17.41
CA ARG A 51 -1.27 -2.63 -17.04
C ARG A 51 -2.55 -3.37 -16.67
N THR A 52 -3.73 -2.78 -16.85
CA THR A 52 -5.04 -3.38 -16.49
C THR A 52 -5.49 -4.52 -17.41
N THR A 53 -4.57 -5.28 -18.01
CA THR A 53 -4.92 -6.51 -18.72
C THR A 53 -5.26 -7.59 -17.69
N SER A 54 -6.53 -7.68 -17.30
CA SER A 54 -7.06 -8.73 -16.42
C SER A 54 -6.77 -10.12 -16.98
N GLY A 55 -5.78 -10.80 -16.39
CA GLY A 55 -5.54 -12.22 -16.63
C GLY A 55 -6.15 -13.08 -15.52
N SER A 56 -6.50 -14.33 -15.84
CA SER A 56 -6.89 -15.36 -14.88
C SER A 56 -5.69 -15.78 -14.02
N GLY A 57 -5.32 -14.94 -13.06
CA GLY A 57 -4.14 -15.15 -12.20
C GLY A 57 -3.88 -14.04 -11.17
N GLU A 58 -4.74 -13.02 -11.11
CA GLU A 58 -4.54 -11.88 -10.21
C GLU A 58 -4.58 -12.29 -8.72
N PRO A 59 -3.66 -11.77 -7.90
CA PRO A 59 -3.62 -12.06 -6.47
C PRO A 59 -4.85 -11.49 -5.75
N SER A 60 -5.44 -12.27 -4.85
CA SER A 60 -6.50 -11.77 -3.95
C SER A 60 -6.04 -10.57 -3.11
N LYS A 61 -6.97 -9.69 -2.70
CA LYS A 61 -6.70 -8.57 -1.77
C LYS A 61 -5.91 -9.00 -0.53
N ARG A 62 -6.23 -10.16 0.04
CA ARG A 62 -5.52 -10.74 1.21
C ARG A 62 -4.06 -11.07 0.92
N ARG A 63 -3.75 -11.60 -0.27
CA ARG A 63 -2.36 -11.88 -0.71
C ARG A 63 -1.59 -10.59 -0.92
N ILE A 64 -2.22 -9.56 -1.49
CA ILE A 64 -1.61 -8.23 -1.64
C ILE A 64 -1.31 -7.62 -0.27
N ALA A 65 -2.27 -7.63 0.66
CA ALA A 65 -2.09 -7.15 2.02
C ALA A 65 -0.95 -7.88 2.74
N TRP A 66 -0.90 -9.21 2.61
CA TRP A 66 0.18 -10.03 3.15
C TRP A 66 1.54 -9.66 2.53
N ALA A 67 1.61 -9.44 1.20
CA ALA A 67 2.85 -9.10 0.52
C ALA A 67 3.39 -7.74 0.97
N ILE A 68 2.53 -6.72 1.09
CA ILE A 68 2.90 -5.41 1.62
C ILE A 68 3.34 -5.51 3.09
N ALA A 69 2.58 -6.24 3.92
CA ALA A 69 2.92 -6.45 5.33
C ALA A 69 4.24 -7.22 5.52
N SER A 70 4.62 -8.03 4.53
CA SER A 70 5.89 -8.72 4.51
C SER A 70 7.01 -7.81 4.01
N ALA A 71 6.77 -7.07 2.93
CA ALA A 71 7.74 -6.17 2.34
C ALA A 71 8.13 -5.02 3.28
N GLN A 72 7.21 -4.50 4.12
CA GLN A 72 7.55 -3.46 5.10
C GLN A 72 8.60 -3.89 6.14
N ARG A 73 8.75 -5.21 6.38
CA ARG A 73 9.77 -5.74 7.30
C ARG A 73 11.14 -5.84 6.66
N LEU A 74 11.20 -5.80 5.33
CA LEU A 74 12.43 -5.88 4.53
C LEU A 74 12.89 -4.50 4.04
N VAL A 75 11.94 -3.59 3.79
CA VAL A 75 12.24 -2.23 3.32
C VAL A 75 12.32 -1.28 4.52
N PRO A 76 13.50 -0.69 4.81
CA PRO A 76 13.65 0.21 5.94
C PRO A 76 12.77 1.45 5.78
N ARG A 77 12.13 1.87 6.88
CA ARG A 77 11.27 3.06 6.94
C ARG A 77 10.16 3.04 5.88
N ALA A 78 9.60 1.86 5.60
CA ALA A 78 8.34 1.72 4.87
C ALA A 78 7.20 2.25 5.76
N THR A 79 7.02 3.57 5.80
CA THR A 79 5.96 4.21 6.59
C THR A 79 4.57 3.97 5.98
N CYS A 80 3.52 4.41 6.68
CA CYS A 80 2.12 4.22 6.26
C CYS A 80 1.85 4.69 4.82
N LEU A 81 2.38 5.84 4.41
CA LEU A 81 2.13 6.41 3.08
C LEU A 81 2.74 5.57 1.92
N PRO A 82 4.04 5.20 1.93
CA PRO A 82 4.60 4.26 0.96
C PRO A 82 3.84 2.93 0.89
N GLN A 83 3.45 2.38 2.04
CA GLN A 83 2.67 1.13 2.10
C GLN A 83 1.31 1.28 1.42
N ALA A 84 0.60 2.37 1.72
CA ALA A 84 -0.71 2.63 1.16
C ALA A 84 -0.63 2.90 -0.36
N LEU A 85 0.37 3.64 -0.85
CA LEU A 85 0.59 3.83 -2.29
C LEU A 85 0.92 2.52 -3.01
N ALA A 86 1.77 1.67 -2.42
CA ALA A 86 2.11 0.38 -3.00
C ALA A 86 0.89 -0.56 -3.04
N ALA A 87 0.10 -0.59 -1.97
CA ALA A 87 -1.14 -1.35 -1.91
C ALA A 87 -2.15 -0.86 -2.95
N GLN A 88 -2.31 0.46 -3.10
CA GLN A 88 -3.20 1.06 -4.09
C GLN A 88 -2.85 0.61 -5.51
N VAL A 89 -1.56 0.67 -5.87
CA VAL A 89 -1.08 0.27 -7.20
C VAL A 89 -1.28 -1.23 -7.43
N LEU A 90 -0.95 -2.10 -6.46
CA LEU A 90 -1.13 -3.54 -6.62
C LEU A 90 -2.61 -3.92 -6.73
N LEU A 91 -3.49 -3.33 -5.92
CA LEU A 91 -4.93 -3.56 -5.98
C LEU A 91 -5.52 -3.11 -7.33
N ALA A 92 -5.18 -1.91 -7.77
CA ALA A 92 -5.68 -1.36 -9.03
C ALA A 92 -5.18 -2.15 -10.25
N ARG A 93 -3.92 -2.64 -10.23
CA ARG A 93 -3.39 -3.53 -11.28
C ARG A 93 -4.09 -4.88 -11.31
N SER A 94 -4.55 -5.36 -10.16
CA SER A 94 -5.33 -6.58 -10.04
C SER A 94 -6.83 -6.38 -10.26
N GLY A 95 -7.25 -5.20 -10.75
CA GLY A 95 -8.64 -4.91 -11.09
C GLY A 95 -9.54 -4.57 -9.91
N TYR A 96 -9.00 -4.42 -8.70
CA TYR A 96 -9.77 -4.01 -7.53
C TYR A 96 -9.85 -2.48 -7.42
N ALA A 97 -10.99 -1.96 -7.00
CA ALA A 97 -11.10 -0.58 -6.56
C ALA A 97 -10.14 -0.34 -5.38
N ALA A 98 -9.39 0.76 -5.39
CA ALA A 98 -8.35 1.03 -4.40
C ALA A 98 -8.31 2.51 -3.99
N ASP A 99 -9.00 2.81 -2.90
CA ASP A 99 -9.13 4.15 -2.35
C ASP A 99 -8.03 4.40 -1.32
N LEU A 100 -7.05 5.23 -1.68
CA LEU A 100 -6.07 5.75 -0.74
C LEU A 100 -6.74 6.77 0.18
N ARG A 101 -6.72 6.49 1.48
CA ARG A 101 -7.20 7.38 2.53
C ARG A 101 -6.01 7.91 3.33
N ILE A 102 -6.06 9.20 3.65
CA ILE A 102 -5.14 9.83 4.61
C ILE A 102 -6.01 10.45 5.69
N GLY A 103 -5.69 10.15 6.93
CA GLY A 103 -6.33 10.75 8.09
C GLY A 103 -5.30 11.42 8.98
N VAL A 104 -5.76 12.38 9.76
CA VAL A 104 -4.96 13.03 10.80
C VAL A 104 -5.69 12.94 12.13
N THR A 105 -4.92 12.79 13.20
CA THR A 105 -5.40 12.90 14.57
C THR A 105 -4.47 13.80 15.36
N LYS A 106 -4.92 14.25 16.53
CA LYS A 106 -4.05 14.89 17.53
C LYS A 106 -3.79 13.89 18.65
N THR A 107 -2.55 13.76 19.08
CA THR A 107 -2.20 12.96 20.26
C THR A 107 -2.71 13.65 21.53
N LEU A 108 -2.62 12.94 22.66
CA LEU A 108 -2.96 13.53 23.96
C LEU A 108 -2.00 14.68 24.32
N GLU A 109 -0.77 14.66 23.82
CA GLU A 109 0.20 15.76 23.96
C GLU A 109 -0.03 16.90 22.95
N GLY A 110 -1.04 16.80 22.08
CA GLY A 110 -1.39 17.84 21.10
C GLY A 110 -0.63 17.77 19.77
N GLU A 111 0.23 16.76 19.58
CA GLU A 111 0.99 16.56 18.34
C GLU A 111 0.09 16.06 17.21
N LEU A 112 0.33 16.53 15.98
CA LEU A 112 -0.41 16.08 14.80
C LEU A 112 0.18 14.78 14.28
N GLU A 113 -0.61 13.72 14.26
CA GLU A 113 -0.24 12.43 13.71
C GLU A 113 -1.02 12.14 12.42
N ALA A 114 -0.30 11.81 11.36
CA ALA A 114 -0.88 11.45 10.07
C ALA A 114 -0.77 9.95 9.81
N HIS A 115 -1.86 9.36 9.34
CA HIS A 115 -1.91 7.95 8.96
C HIS A 115 -2.49 7.76 7.58
N ALA A 116 -2.05 6.73 6.87
CA ALA A 116 -2.51 6.40 5.53
C ALA A 116 -2.90 4.93 5.45
N TRP A 117 -4.05 4.66 4.86
CA TRP A 117 -4.58 3.31 4.64
C TRP A 117 -5.24 3.21 3.27
N VAL A 118 -5.51 1.98 2.83
CA VAL A 118 -6.23 1.72 1.57
C VAL A 118 -7.50 0.94 1.85
N GLU A 119 -8.60 1.45 1.30
CA GLU A 119 -9.89 0.79 1.27
C GLU A 119 -10.17 0.22 -0.12
N SER A 120 -10.83 -0.93 -0.17
CA SER A 120 -11.27 -1.55 -1.42
C SER A 120 -12.64 -2.17 -1.19
N GLU A 121 -13.66 -1.68 -1.90
CA GLU A 121 -15.06 -2.13 -1.75
C GLU A 121 -15.54 -2.06 -0.28
N GLY A 122 -15.23 -0.97 0.42
CA GLY A 122 -15.66 -0.74 1.80
C GLY A 122 -14.76 -1.40 2.87
N GLU A 123 -13.78 -2.22 2.49
CA GLU A 123 -12.89 -2.90 3.43
C GLU A 123 -11.49 -2.27 3.47
N VAL A 124 -10.95 -2.05 4.68
CA VAL A 124 -9.54 -1.63 4.86
C VAL A 124 -8.61 -2.81 4.59
N VAL A 125 -7.82 -2.72 3.52
CA VAL A 125 -6.93 -3.79 3.05
C VAL A 125 -5.51 -3.65 3.62
N VAL A 126 -4.98 -2.43 3.67
CA VAL A 126 -3.63 -2.13 4.19
C VAL A 126 -3.69 -0.89 5.08
N GLY A 127 -2.91 -0.88 6.16
CA GLY A 127 -2.87 0.24 7.10
C GLY A 127 -3.97 0.21 8.15
N ARG A 128 -4.58 -0.95 8.45
CA ARG A 128 -5.54 -1.06 9.55
C ARG A 128 -4.83 -0.87 10.89
N ILE A 129 -5.31 0.06 11.70
CA ILE A 129 -4.90 0.29 13.09
C ILE A 129 -6.14 0.28 14.00
N ALA A 130 -5.99 -0.09 15.27
CA ALA A 130 -7.11 -0.21 16.20
C ALA A 130 -7.89 1.10 16.37
N GLU A 131 -7.18 2.22 16.26
CA GLU A 131 -7.72 3.57 16.46
C GLU A 131 -8.10 4.29 15.16
N LEU A 132 -8.29 3.55 14.06
CA LEU A 132 -8.57 4.16 12.74
C LEU A 132 -9.79 5.10 12.79
N ALA A 133 -10.77 4.82 13.66
CA ALA A 133 -11.96 5.64 13.88
C ALA A 133 -11.67 7.05 14.45
N ARG A 134 -10.51 7.25 15.10
CA ARG A 134 -10.10 8.54 15.67
C ARG A 134 -9.51 9.50 14.64
N TYR A 135 -9.09 8.99 13.48
CA TYR A 135 -8.47 9.81 12.44
C TYR A 135 -9.56 10.52 11.64
N ALA A 136 -9.53 11.85 11.67
CA ALA A 136 -10.32 12.66 10.77
C ALA A 136 -9.82 12.43 9.35
N ARG A 137 -10.70 11.90 8.49
CA ARG A 137 -10.38 11.67 7.07
C ARG A 137 -10.14 13.04 6.44
N LEU A 138 -8.94 13.26 5.93
CA LEU A 138 -8.74 14.33 4.98
C LEU A 138 -9.52 13.89 3.74
N SER A 139 -10.48 14.72 3.31
CA SER A 139 -11.32 14.42 2.15
C SER A 139 -10.44 13.87 1.03
N PRO A 140 -10.85 12.76 0.39
CA PRO A 140 -10.06 12.21 -0.70
C PRO A 140 -9.86 13.36 -1.70
N ALA A 141 -8.60 13.62 -2.06
CA ALA A 141 -8.39 14.41 -3.25
C ALA A 141 -9.12 13.65 -4.37
N PRO A 142 -10.15 14.24 -5.01
CA PRO A 142 -10.74 13.62 -6.19
C PRO A 142 -9.62 13.39 -7.19
N TRP A 143 -9.68 12.25 -7.88
CA TRP A 143 -8.62 11.76 -8.74
C TRP A 143 -8.29 12.69 -9.91
#